data_AF-A0A1C6JPW9-F1
#
_entry.id   AF-A0A1C6JPW9-F1
#
_cell.length_a   1.000
_cell.length_b   1.000
_cell.length_c   1.000
_cell.angle_alpha   90.00
_cell.angle_beta   90.00
_cell.angle_gamma   90.00
#
_symmetry.space_group_name_H-M   'P 1'
#
loop_
_entity.id
_entity.type
_entity.pdbx_description
1 polymer ?
#
loop_
_entity_poly.entity_id
_entity_poly.type
_entity_poly.pdbx_seq_one_letter_code
_entity_poly.pdbx_strand_id
1 'polypeptide(L)'
;MDESGLTRSMSKKGCSPDNSACEGFFGRMKNEMFYGEKWDKISVEEFISIINQYMQWYRDKRIKLSLGGLSPMEYRRSLGIA
;
A
#
# COMPACT_ATOMS: atom_id res chain seq x y z
N MET A 1 7.95 9.40 16.22
CA MET A 1 9.24 9.04 15.59
C MET A 1 10.25 8.81 16.69
N ASP A 2 10.61 9.86 17.45
CA ASP A 2 11.59 9.72 18.55
C ASP A 2 11.09 8.83 19.70
N GLU A 3 9.82 8.99 20.12
CA GLU A 3 9.19 8.12 21.14
C GLU A 3 9.05 6.65 20.71
N SER A 4 9.06 6.39 19.39
CA SER A 4 8.95 5.04 18.81
C SER A 4 10.31 4.49 18.36
N GLY A 5 11.41 5.20 18.61
CA GLY A 5 12.75 4.81 18.15
C GLY A 5 12.93 4.80 16.62
N LEU A 6 12.09 5.52 15.88
CA LEU A 6 12.10 5.57 14.41
C LEU A 6 12.83 6.81 13.92
N THR A 7 13.86 6.62 13.09
CA THR A 7 14.55 7.71 12.41
C THR A 7 13.74 8.24 11.24
N ARG A 8 13.44 9.55 11.24
CA ARG A 8 12.86 10.22 10.07
C ARG A 8 13.87 10.26 8.93
N SER A 9 13.57 9.60 7.82
CA SER A 9 14.26 9.82 6.55
C SER A 9 13.57 10.95 5.80
N MET A 10 14.29 12.04 5.53
CA MET A 10 13.88 13.03 4.54
C MET A 10 14.77 12.81 3.32
N SER A 11 14.18 12.36 2.23
CA SER A 11 14.84 12.17 0.94
C SER A 11 15.70 13.38 0.57
N LYS A 12 16.95 13.14 0.12
CA LYS A 12 17.74 14.22 -0.52
C LYS A 12 17.00 14.71 -1.76
N LYS A 13 17.12 16.00 -2.09
CA LYS A 13 16.56 16.56 -3.33
C LYS A 13 17.00 15.72 -4.53
N GLY A 14 16.03 15.17 -5.28
CA GLY A 14 16.29 14.29 -6.43
C GLY A 14 16.47 12.79 -6.10
N CYS A 15 16.31 12.37 -4.84
CA CYS A 15 16.39 10.96 -4.43
C CYS A 15 15.05 10.48 -3.87
N SER A 16 14.09 10.18 -4.74
CA SER A 16 12.73 9.73 -4.38
C SER A 16 12.46 8.21 -4.34
N PRO A 17 13.42 7.26 -4.16
CA PRO A 17 13.08 5.83 -4.16
C PRO A 17 11.97 5.44 -3.16
N ASP A 18 11.97 6.06 -1.98
CA ASP A 18 10.96 5.85 -0.94
C ASP A 18 9.60 6.45 -1.33
N ASN A 19 9.60 7.70 -1.80
CA ASN A 19 8.38 8.38 -2.23
C ASN A 19 7.77 7.71 -3.48
N SER A 20 8.58 7.32 -4.47
CA SER A 20 8.13 6.70 -5.72
C SER A 20 7.46 5.33 -5.48
N ALA A 21 7.94 4.55 -4.53
CA ALA A 21 7.29 3.29 -4.15
C ALA A 21 5.90 3.53 -3.54
N CYS A 22 5.77 4.53 -2.66
CA CYS A 22 4.50 4.95 -2.08
C CYS A 22 3.53 5.51 -3.14
N GLU A 23 4.02 6.39 -4.03
CA GLU A 23 3.23 6.94 -5.14
C GLU A 23 2.71 5.84 -6.05
N GLY A 24 3.54 4.85 -6.39
CA GLY A 24 3.12 3.70 -7.18
C GLY A 24 2.02 2.88 -6.50
N PHE A 25 2.08 2.73 -5.18
CA PHE A 25 1.01 2.09 -4.41
C PHE A 25 -0.29 2.90 -4.45
N PHE A 26 -0.23 4.20 -4.12
CA PHE A 26 -1.43 5.05 -4.07
C PHE A 26 -2.07 5.23 -5.44
N GLY A 27 -1.27 5.39 -6.50
CA GLY A 27 -1.79 5.45 -7.87
C GLY A 27 -2.56 4.19 -8.23
N ARG A 28 -2.07 3.02 -7.82
CA ARG A 28 -2.73 1.73 -8.07
C ARG A 28 -4.01 1.56 -7.26
N MET A 29 -3.98 1.88 -5.97
CA MET A 29 -5.19 1.88 -5.12
C MET A 29 -6.28 2.78 -5.68
N LYS A 30 -5.92 3.98 -6.13
CA LYS A 30 -6.91 4.89 -6.72
C LYS A 30 -7.51 4.32 -8.00
N ASN A 31 -6.68 3.79 -8.90
CA ASN A 31 -7.17 3.21 -10.15
C ASN A 31 -8.03 1.95 -9.95
N GLU A 32 -7.70 1.10 -8.98
CA GLU A 32 -8.36 -0.19 -8.83
C GLU A 32 -9.60 -0.15 -7.93
N MET A 33 -9.64 0.77 -6.96
CA MET A 33 -10.71 0.84 -5.96
C MET A 33 -11.47 2.16 -5.96
N PHE A 34 -10.81 3.28 -6.26
CA PHE A 34 -11.41 4.61 -6.05
C PHE A 34 -12.07 5.20 -7.30
N TYR A 35 -11.38 5.15 -8.44
CA TYR A 35 -11.86 5.75 -9.69
C TYR A 35 -12.92 4.88 -10.34
N GLY A 36 -13.97 5.52 -10.86
CA GLY A 36 -15.13 4.85 -11.46
C GLY A 36 -16.27 4.57 -10.47
N GLU A 37 -16.01 4.70 -9.16
CA GLU A 37 -17.00 4.52 -8.11
C GLU A 37 -17.67 5.84 -7.69
N LYS A 38 -18.88 5.73 -7.14
CA LYS A 38 -19.63 6.84 -6.58
C LYS A 38 -19.61 6.79 -5.06
N TRP A 39 -19.18 7.88 -4.44
CA TRP A 39 -18.96 7.98 -2.99
C TRP A 39 -20.00 8.87 -2.28
N ASP A 40 -20.99 9.39 -3.00
CA ASP A 40 -22.00 10.34 -2.50
C ASP A 40 -22.93 9.77 -1.42
N LYS A 41 -22.98 8.44 -1.30
CA LYS A 41 -23.86 7.72 -0.36
C LYS A 41 -23.11 6.89 0.68
N ILE A 42 -21.78 6.96 0.67
CA ILE A 42 -20.90 6.18 1.54
C ILE A 42 -20.46 7.09 2.69
N SER A 43 -20.58 6.62 3.92
CA SER A 43 -20.05 7.32 5.09
C SER A 43 -18.52 7.27 5.13
N VAL A 44 -17.89 8.14 5.93
CA VAL A 44 -16.43 8.11 6.11
C VAL A 44 -15.99 6.79 6.73
N GLU A 45 -16.75 6.24 7.67
CA GLU A 45 -16.49 4.97 8.34
C GLU A 45 -16.56 3.79 7.37
N GLU A 46 -17.57 3.78 6.50
CA GLU A 46 -17.71 2.79 5.44
C GLU A 46 -16.55 2.87 4.44
N PHE A 47 -16.15 4.10 4.06
CA PHE A 47 -15.01 4.30 3.18
C PHE A 47 -13.69 3.80 3.80
N ILE A 48 -13.48 4.06 5.09
CA ILE A 48 -12.33 3.52 5.84
C ILE A 48 -12.35 1.99 5.83
N SER A 49 -13.52 1.36 6.02
CA SER A 49 -13.65 -0.10 5.94
C SER A 49 -13.27 -0.64 4.55
N ILE A 50 -13.70 0.04 3.47
CA ILE A 50 -13.34 -0.33 2.10
C ILE A 50 -11.83 -0.24 1.88
N ILE A 51 -11.19 0.84 2.35
CA ILE A 51 -9.73 0.98 2.32
C ILE A 51 -9.07 -0.18 3.07
N ASN A 52 -9.53 -0.51 4.28
CA ASN A 52 -8.95 -1.59 5.08
C ASN A 52 -9.06 -2.95 4.37
N GLN A 53 -10.19 -3.23 3.73
CA GLN A 53 -10.38 -4.45 2.94
C GLN A 53 -9.44 -4.49 1.74
N TYR A 54 -9.30 -3.38 1.00
CA TYR A 54 -8.33 -3.27 -0.09
C TYR A 54 -6.90 -3.50 0.40
N MET A 55 -6.51 -2.93 1.55
CA MET A 55 -5.18 -3.12 2.14
C MET A 55 -4.89 -4.58 2.49
N GLN A 56 -5.85 -5.28 3.09
CA GLN A 56 -5.73 -6.70 3.40
C GLN A 56 -5.59 -7.55 2.13
N TRP A 57 -6.44 -7.31 1.13
CA TRP A 57 -6.34 -7.99 -0.16
C TRP A 57 -4.99 -7.71 -0.84
N TYR A 58 -4.56 -6.44 -0.86
CA TYR A 58 -3.29 -6.03 -1.47
C TYR A 58 -2.10 -6.74 -0.81
N ARG A 59 -2.12 -6.86 0.52
CA ARG A 59 -1.06 -7.51 1.31
C ARG A 59 -1.03 -9.03 1.10
N ASP A 60 -2.18 -9.68 1.21
CA ASP A 60 -2.24 -11.14 1.40
C ASP A 60 -2.57 -11.91 0.12
N LYS A 61 -3.28 -11.30 -0.83
CA LYS A 61 -3.89 -12.02 -1.97
C LYS A 61 -3.44 -11.51 -3.34
N ARG A 62 -2.89 -10.30 -3.41
CA ARG A 62 -2.54 -9.69 -4.70
C ARG A 62 -1.38 -10.41 -5.37
N ILE A 63 -1.64 -11.04 -6.51
CA ILE A 63 -0.59 -11.60 -7.37
C ILE A 63 0.27 -10.46 -7.93
N LYS A 64 1.59 -10.52 -7.68
CA LYS A 64 2.55 -9.58 -8.24
C LYS A 64 3.62 -10.33 -9.03
N LEU A 65 3.59 -10.20 -10.35
CA LEU A 65 4.53 -10.89 -11.26
C LEU A 65 5.98 -10.53 -10.97
N SER A 66 6.27 -9.28 -10.59
CA SER A 66 7.62 -8.86 -10.20
C SER A 66 8.12 -9.52 -8.90
N LEU A 67 7.24 -10.20 -8.15
CA LEU A 67 7.56 -10.99 -6.96
C LEU A 67 7.45 -12.51 -7.24
N GLY A 68 7.56 -12.92 -8.51
CA GLY A 68 7.40 -14.33 -8.88
C GLY A 68 5.95 -14.84 -8.80
N GLY A 69 4.97 -13.94 -8.88
CA GLY A 69 3.55 -14.29 -8.77
C GLY A 69 3.04 -14.39 -7.33
N LEU A 70 3.89 -14.16 -6.34
CA LEU A 70 3.52 -14.17 -4.92
C LEU A 70 2.82 -12.87 -4.50
N SER A 71 2.02 -12.96 -3.44
CA SER A 71 1.55 -11.79 -2.73
C SER A 71 2.68 -11.10 -1.98
N PRO A 72 2.54 -9.79 -1.66
CA PRO A 72 3.53 -9.11 -0.84
C PRO A 72 3.85 -9.85 0.47
N MET A 73 2.84 -10.44 1.13
CA MET A 73 3.05 -11.20 2.35
C MET A 73 3.75 -12.53 2.12
N GLU A 74 3.36 -13.27 1.09
CA GLU A 74 4.02 -14.52 0.72
C GLU A 74 5.49 -14.29 0.36
N TYR A 75 5.77 -13.24 -0.41
CA TYR A 75 7.14 -12.86 -0.76
C TYR A 75 7.97 -12.48 0.46
N ARG A 76 7.38 -11.76 1.43
CA ARG A 76 8.07 -11.45 2.69
C ARG A 76 8.34 -12.71 3.51
N ARG A 77 7.40 -13.66 3.56
CA ARG A 77 7.58 -14.95 4.23
C ARG A 77 8.68 -15.78 3.56
N SER A 78 8.75 -15.80 2.22
CA SER A 78 9.83 -16.52 1.51
C SER A 78 11.22 -15.93 1.78
N LEU A 79 11.29 -14.66 2.19
CA LEU A 79 12.52 -13.99 2.61
C LEU A 79 12.81 -14.08 4.12
N GLY A 80 11.91 -14.66 4.92
CA GLY A 80 12.06 -14.75 6.38
C GLY A 80 11.94 -13.41 7.13
N ILE A 81 11.27 -12.41 6.54
CA ILE A 81 11.14 -11.04 7.09
C ILE A 81 9.70 -10.69 7.52
N ALA A 82 8.82 -11.69 7.59
CA ALA A 82 7.42 -11.56 8.01
C ALA A 82 7.09 -12.55 9.12
#